data_AF-A0A5B9MM50-F1
#
_entry.id   AF-A0A5B9MM50-F1
#
_cell.length_a   1.000
_cell.length_b   1.000
_cell.length_c   1.000
_cell.angle_alpha   90.00
_cell.angle_beta   90.00
_cell.angle_gamma   90.00
#
_symmetry.space_group_name_H-M   'P 1'
#
loop_
_entity.id
_entity.type
_entity.pdbx_description
1 polymer ?
#
loop_
_entity_poly.entity_id
_entity_poly.type
_entity_poly.pdbx_seq_one_letter_code
_entity_poly.pdbx_strand_id
1 'polypeptide(L)'
;MFVHRDKMTPSYCAVCGRCFQNQYFHIQEGGRLVHFSDFDDSAAKRGYCPGVVGAAWICEEHLSIALECIDLPVETAIAELRRQIGVQRYSVTEGRDEPHLFIDRIGPNRPKVFAILRAATQMTPTQAKEAIEHLPVFVSKGWPAEFMNWKKQLEECGATMRIAWD
;
A
#
# COMPACT_ATOMS: atom_id res chain seq x y z
N MET A 1 22.00 -11.77 -15.61
CA MET A 1 21.44 -10.77 -14.67
C MET A 1 20.14 -10.29 -15.28
N PHE A 2 19.02 -10.85 -14.82
CA PHE A 2 17.72 -10.65 -15.45
C PHE A 2 17.19 -9.25 -15.08
N VAL A 3 17.15 -8.34 -16.06
CA VAL A 3 16.46 -7.06 -15.92
C VAL A 3 14.97 -7.35 -16.09
N HIS A 4 14.32 -7.71 -14.98
CA HIS A 4 12.91 -8.04 -14.94
C HIS A 4 12.07 -6.75 -14.90
N ARG A 5 11.37 -6.46 -16.00
CA ARG A 5 10.12 -5.69 -16.07
C ARG A 5 10.02 -4.47 -15.13
N ASP A 6 10.77 -3.40 -15.42
CA ASP A 6 10.45 -2.05 -14.91
C ASP A 6 9.24 -1.48 -15.68
N LYS A 7 8.07 -2.08 -15.47
CA LYS A 7 6.78 -1.48 -15.85
C LYS A 7 6.44 -0.45 -14.78
N MET A 8 6.66 0.85 -15.04
CA MET A 8 6.03 2.03 -14.42
C MET A 8 5.29 1.84 -13.07
N THR A 9 5.84 1.08 -12.13
CA THR A 9 5.30 0.92 -10.80
C THR A 9 6.07 1.91 -9.95
N PRO A 10 5.40 2.91 -9.38
CA PRO A 10 6.04 3.89 -8.54
C PRO A 10 6.59 3.18 -7.31
N SER A 11 7.89 2.95 -7.34
CA SER A 11 8.53 2.14 -6.31
C SER A 11 8.85 3.01 -5.10
N TYR A 12 9.19 4.30 -5.31
CA TYR A 12 9.67 5.19 -4.26
C TYR A 12 9.24 6.65 -4.47
N CYS A 13 9.09 7.41 -3.38
CA CYS A 13 9.04 8.87 -3.44
C CYS A 13 10.40 9.42 -3.89
N ALA A 14 10.45 10.23 -4.93
CA ALA A 14 11.69 10.86 -5.40
C ALA A 14 12.31 11.83 -4.37
N VAL A 15 11.51 12.36 -3.44
CA VAL A 15 11.98 13.32 -2.41
C VAL A 15 12.59 12.59 -1.22
N CYS A 16 11.81 11.70 -0.56
CA CYS A 16 12.20 11.08 0.71
C CYS A 16 12.59 9.60 0.63
N GLY A 17 12.46 8.96 -0.54
CA GLY A 17 12.80 7.54 -0.70
C GLY A 17 11.79 6.56 -0.08
N ARG A 18 10.66 7.03 0.44
CA ARG A 18 9.61 6.14 0.97
C ARG A 18 9.15 5.14 -0.10
N CYS A 19 9.18 3.85 0.22
CA CYS A 19 8.76 2.79 -0.69
C CYS A 19 7.24 2.59 -0.69
N PHE A 20 6.67 2.50 -1.90
CA PHE A 20 5.23 2.30 -2.13
C PHE A 20 4.93 1.04 -2.95
N GLN A 21 5.95 0.25 -3.27
CA GLN A 21 5.81 -0.89 -4.19
C GLN A 21 4.62 -1.78 -3.83
N ASN A 22 4.46 -2.12 -2.55
CA ASN A 22 3.35 -2.96 -2.10
C ASN A 22 2.01 -2.18 -2.04
N GLN A 23 2.03 -0.95 -1.51
CA GLN A 23 0.81 -0.14 -1.35
C GLN A 23 0.17 0.20 -2.71
N TYR A 24 0.98 0.63 -3.67
CA TYR A 24 0.49 0.94 -5.01
C TYR A 24 -0.06 -0.30 -5.71
N PHE A 25 0.65 -1.43 -5.63
CA PHE A 25 0.23 -2.67 -6.26
C PHE A 25 -1.11 -3.18 -5.71
N HIS A 26 -1.32 -3.09 -4.39
CA HIS A 26 -2.46 -3.72 -3.75
C HIS A 26 -3.67 -2.81 -3.51
N ILE A 27 -3.45 -1.52 -3.30
CA ILE A 27 -4.53 -0.56 -2.95
C ILE A 27 -4.51 0.72 -3.78
N GLN A 28 -3.61 0.84 -4.77
CA GLN A 28 -3.45 2.04 -5.61
C GLN A 28 -3.18 3.33 -4.81
N GLU A 29 -2.53 3.20 -3.65
CA GLU A 29 -2.11 4.31 -2.79
C GLU A 29 -0.59 4.50 -2.82
N GLY A 30 -0.10 5.50 -2.08
CA GLY A 30 1.33 5.75 -1.89
C GLY A 30 1.85 7.03 -2.57
N GLY A 31 0.99 7.78 -3.25
CA GLY A 31 1.34 9.07 -3.85
C GLY A 31 0.80 9.24 -5.25
N ARG A 32 1.40 10.18 -5.98
CA ARG A 32 1.01 10.54 -7.34
C ARG A 32 2.23 10.76 -8.22
N LEU A 33 2.04 10.50 -9.51
CA LEU A 33 2.99 10.91 -10.53
C LEU A 33 2.80 12.40 -10.79
N VAL A 34 3.83 13.19 -10.54
CA VAL A 34 3.86 14.63 -10.81
C VAL A 34 4.67 14.87 -12.07
N HIS A 35 4.12 15.70 -12.96
CA HIS A 35 4.77 16.13 -14.18
C HIS A 35 5.36 17.53 -13.96
N PHE A 36 6.62 17.68 -14.34
CA PHE A 36 7.40 18.90 -14.22
C PHE A 36 7.55 19.57 -15.60
N SER A 37 8.19 20.74 -15.65
CA SER A 37 8.26 21.56 -16.87
C SER A 37 8.93 20.85 -18.06
N ASP A 38 9.82 19.91 -17.78
CA ASP A 38 10.58 19.11 -18.76
C ASP A 38 9.90 17.78 -19.09
N PHE A 39 8.60 17.63 -18.78
CA PHE A 39 7.83 16.43 -19.08
C PHE A 39 7.76 16.13 -20.59
N ASP A 40 8.21 14.95 -20.98
CA ASP A 40 8.08 14.43 -22.36
C ASP A 40 7.63 12.97 -22.36
N ASP A 41 6.44 12.73 -22.94
CA ASP A 41 5.84 11.40 -23.14
C ASP A 41 5.90 10.93 -24.60
N SER A 42 6.64 11.63 -25.48
CA SER A 42 6.71 11.36 -26.91
C SER A 42 7.27 9.97 -27.22
N ALA A 43 8.17 9.44 -26.40
CA ALA A 43 8.69 8.08 -26.51
C ALA A 43 7.60 7.03 -26.21
N ALA A 44 6.84 7.23 -25.13
CA ALA A 44 5.75 6.34 -24.72
C ALA A 44 4.63 6.29 -25.78
N LYS A 45 4.27 7.44 -26.36
CA LYS A 45 3.28 7.55 -27.44
C LYS A 45 3.67 6.78 -28.72
N ARG A 46 4.96 6.53 -28.94
CA ARG A 46 5.48 5.79 -30.10
C ARG A 46 5.67 4.29 -29.84
N GLY A 47 5.15 3.77 -28.73
CA GLY A 47 5.27 2.36 -28.36
C GLY A 47 6.67 1.97 -27.87
N TYR A 48 7.54 2.96 -27.61
CA TYR A 48 8.86 2.76 -27.03
C TYR A 48 8.77 3.00 -25.52
N CYS A 49 9.18 2.04 -24.69
CA CYS A 49 9.09 2.17 -23.23
C CYS A 49 10.48 2.03 -22.60
N PRO A 50 11.19 3.15 -22.44
CA PRO A 50 11.81 3.42 -21.14
C PRO A 50 11.65 4.88 -20.70
N GLY A 51 11.27 5.07 -19.43
CA GLY A 51 11.38 6.33 -18.66
C GLY A 51 10.62 7.53 -19.21
N VAL A 52 9.48 7.88 -18.59
CA VAL A 52 8.87 9.19 -18.81
C VAL A 52 9.82 10.25 -18.28
N VAL A 53 10.29 11.16 -19.14
CA VAL A 53 11.19 12.27 -18.76
C VAL A 53 10.35 13.34 -18.07
N GLY A 54 10.95 14.04 -17.11
CA GLY A 54 10.28 15.16 -16.42
C GLY A 54 9.09 14.75 -15.56
N ALA A 55 9.03 13.49 -15.12
CA ALA A 55 8.03 13.00 -14.18
C ALA A 55 8.69 12.35 -12.96
N ALA A 56 8.11 12.54 -11.78
CA ALA A 56 8.56 11.85 -10.57
C ALA A 56 7.37 11.43 -9.71
N TRP A 57 7.52 10.30 -9.02
CA TRP A 57 6.52 9.88 -8.05
C TRP A 57 6.74 10.59 -6.71
N ILE A 58 5.68 11.23 -6.21
CA ILE A 58 5.70 12.04 -4.99
C ILE A 58 4.66 11.49 -4.03
N CYS A 59 5.05 11.27 -2.77
CA CYS A 59 4.11 10.82 -1.74
C CYS A 59 3.13 11.92 -1.36
N GLU A 60 1.97 11.55 -0.82
CA GLU A 60 0.93 12.52 -0.42
C GLU A 60 1.45 13.60 0.55
N GLU A 61 2.38 13.26 1.44
CA GLU A 61 3.00 14.22 2.37
C GLU A 61 3.81 15.32 1.67
N HIS A 62 4.42 15.04 0.53
CA HIS A 62 5.24 15.99 -0.22
C HIS A 62 4.54 16.56 -1.45
N LEU A 63 3.31 16.12 -1.72
CA LEU A 63 2.59 16.43 -2.95
C LEU A 63 2.28 17.93 -3.05
N SER A 64 1.80 18.56 -1.98
CA SER A 64 1.45 19.99 -2.00
C SER A 64 2.64 20.85 -2.40
N ILE A 65 3.80 20.61 -1.78
CA ILE A 65 5.03 21.36 -2.06
C ILE A 65 5.54 21.03 -3.47
N ALA A 66 5.44 19.78 -3.92
CA ALA A 66 5.85 19.40 -5.27
C ALA A 66 5.03 20.11 -6.35
N LEU A 67 3.75 20.36 -6.09
CA LEU A 67 2.88 21.11 -6.98
C LEU A 67 3.28 22.60 -7.11
N GLU A 68 3.97 23.17 -6.11
CA GLU A 68 4.50 24.54 -6.18
C GLU A 68 5.77 24.63 -7.04
N CYS A 69 6.43 23.49 -7.32
CA CYS A 69 7.68 23.40 -8.08
C CYS A 69 7.50 22.87 -9.52
N ILE A 70 6.28 22.72 -10.01
CA ILE A 70 6.00 22.11 -11.33
C ILE A 70 6.58 22.87 -12.52
N ASP A 71 6.79 24.18 -12.35
CA ASP A 71 7.37 25.05 -13.39
C ASP A 71 8.90 24.88 -13.54
N LEU A 72 9.52 24.11 -12.65
CA LEU A 72 10.96 23.79 -12.68
C LEU A 72 11.20 22.42 -13.33
N PRO A 73 12.37 22.20 -13.97
CA PRO A 73 12.76 20.87 -14.45
C PRO A 73 12.88 19.87 -13.29
N VAL A 74 12.57 18.59 -13.53
CA VAL A 74 12.44 17.57 -12.46
C VAL A 74 13.63 17.53 -11.50
N GLU A 75 14.87 17.55 -11.99
CA GLU A 75 16.07 17.53 -11.13
C GLU A 75 16.16 18.77 -10.23
N THR A 76 15.82 19.94 -10.76
CA THR A 76 15.82 21.20 -10.02
C THR A 76 14.67 21.23 -9.01
N ALA A 77 13.49 20.79 -9.42
CA ALA A 77 12.31 20.70 -8.57
C ALA A 77 12.56 19.76 -7.38
N ILE A 78 13.12 18.56 -7.60
CA ILE A 78 13.43 17.61 -6.52
C ILE A 78 14.51 18.16 -5.57
N ALA A 79 15.54 18.83 -6.08
CA ALA A 79 16.56 19.45 -5.24
C ALA A 79 15.95 20.54 -4.35
N GLU A 80 15.10 21.40 -4.91
CA GLU A 80 14.40 22.46 -4.18
C GLU A 80 13.41 21.89 -3.16
N LEU A 81 12.66 20.85 -3.52
CA LEU A 81 11.76 20.13 -2.61
C LEU A 81 12.51 19.57 -1.40
N ARG A 82 13.62 18.85 -1.64
CA ARG A 82 14.46 18.32 -0.55
C ARG A 82 14.99 19.43 0.35
N ARG A 83 15.34 20.59 -0.22
CA ARG A 83 15.79 21.77 0.53
C ARG A 83 14.67 22.35 1.41
N GLN A 84 13.47 22.53 0.87
CA GLN A 84 12.33 23.10 1.61
C GLN A 84 11.84 22.18 2.74
N ILE A 85 11.82 20.86 2.49
CA ILE A 85 11.37 19.86 3.47
C ILE A 85 12.48 19.50 4.48
N GLY A 86 13.74 19.80 4.16
CA GLY A 86 14.88 19.47 5.01
C GLY A 86 15.32 18.00 4.95
N VAL A 87 15.08 17.32 3.82
CA VAL A 87 15.52 15.93 3.61
C VAL A 87 17.02 15.92 3.33
N GLN A 88 17.82 15.59 4.34
CA GLN A 88 19.30 15.61 4.23
C GLN A 88 19.90 14.34 3.62
N ARG A 89 19.18 13.21 3.65
CA ARG A 89 19.63 11.94 3.07
C ARG A 89 18.48 11.23 2.37
N TYR A 90 18.63 11.00 1.07
CA TYR A 90 17.76 10.11 0.33
C TYR A 90 18.18 8.67 0.63
N SER A 91 17.31 7.91 1.28
CA SER A 91 17.47 6.47 1.47
C SER A 91 16.15 5.80 1.16
N VAL A 92 16.19 4.76 0.32
CA VAL A 92 15.02 3.93 0.06
C VAL A 92 14.64 3.22 1.35
N THR A 93 13.41 3.43 1.82
CA THR A 93 12.88 2.69 2.98
C THR A 93 12.34 1.35 2.54
N GLU A 94 12.19 0.41 3.48
CA GLU A 94 11.42 -0.80 3.22
C GLU A 94 9.95 -0.46 2.93
N GLY A 95 9.29 -1.32 2.16
CA GLY A 95 7.86 -1.20 1.89
C GLY A 95 7.05 -1.46 3.17
N ARG A 96 5.80 -1.00 3.19
CA ARG A 96 4.90 -1.28 4.32
C ARG A 96 4.62 -2.77 4.42
N ASP A 97 4.60 -3.27 5.65
CA ASP A 97 4.22 -4.63 5.99
C ASP A 97 2.76 -4.92 5.60
N GLU A 98 2.48 -6.19 5.37
CA GLU A 98 1.12 -6.67 5.10
C GLU A 98 0.24 -6.47 6.33
N PRO A 99 -0.97 -5.90 6.17
CA PRO A 99 -1.88 -5.73 7.29
C PRO A 99 -2.42 -7.05 7.83
N HIS A 100 -2.86 -6.99 9.08
CA HIS A 100 -3.47 -8.09 9.81
C HIS A 100 -4.98 -7.87 9.95
N LEU A 101 -5.76 -8.92 9.67
CA LEU A 101 -7.21 -8.95 9.89
C LEU A 101 -7.51 -9.62 11.24
N PHE A 102 -8.21 -8.90 12.12
CA PHE A 102 -8.65 -9.38 13.42
C PHE A 102 -10.16 -9.36 13.57
N ILE A 103 -10.69 -10.33 14.32
CA ILE A 103 -12.06 -10.29 14.87
C ILE A 103 -11.97 -9.63 16.23
N ASP A 104 -12.59 -8.46 16.39
CA ASP A 104 -12.63 -7.73 17.67
C ASP A 104 -13.88 -8.08 18.48
N ARG A 105 -15.00 -8.40 17.82
CA ARG A 105 -16.25 -8.82 18.48
C ARG A 105 -16.98 -9.90 17.69
N ILE A 106 -17.55 -10.86 18.41
CA ILE A 106 -18.38 -11.92 17.83
C ILE A 106 -19.83 -11.46 17.83
N GLY A 107 -20.47 -11.53 16.66
CA GLY A 107 -21.87 -11.23 16.48
C GLY A 107 -22.83 -12.32 16.98
N PRO A 108 -24.14 -12.15 16.74
CA PRO A 108 -25.15 -13.11 17.15
C PRO A 108 -24.98 -14.49 16.50
N ASN A 109 -24.29 -14.57 15.34
CA ASN A 109 -24.13 -15.82 14.60
C ASN A 109 -22.80 -16.54 14.88
N ARG A 110 -22.55 -16.84 16.17
CA ARG A 110 -21.32 -17.50 16.64
C ARG A 110 -20.96 -18.80 15.88
N PRO A 111 -21.91 -19.71 15.54
CA PRO A 111 -21.57 -20.93 14.79
C PRO A 111 -21.02 -20.65 13.38
N LYS A 112 -21.57 -19.65 12.67
CA LYS A 112 -21.05 -19.29 11.34
C LYS A 112 -19.69 -18.61 11.43
N VAL A 113 -19.49 -17.72 12.40
CA VAL A 113 -18.19 -17.09 12.65
C VAL A 113 -17.12 -18.15 12.94
N PHE A 114 -17.45 -19.17 13.73
CA PHE A 114 -16.56 -20.31 13.98
C PHE A 114 -16.21 -21.09 12.71
N ALA A 115 -17.18 -21.37 11.84
CA ALA A 115 -16.92 -22.05 10.58
C ALA A 115 -15.98 -21.26 9.66
N ILE A 116 -16.21 -19.95 9.54
CA ILE A 116 -15.38 -19.06 8.71
C ILE A 116 -13.97 -18.92 9.30
N LEU A 117 -13.86 -18.72 10.62
CA LEU A 117 -12.56 -18.62 11.31
C LEU A 117 -11.69 -19.85 11.04
N ARG A 118 -12.27 -21.05 11.13
CA ARG A 118 -11.54 -22.30 10.85
C ARG A 118 -11.11 -22.40 9.39
N ALA A 119 -11.97 -22.01 8.47
CA ALA A 119 -11.64 -22.03 7.04
C ALA A 119 -10.48 -21.07 6.72
N ALA A 120 -10.45 -19.89 7.34
CA ALA A 120 -9.43 -18.88 7.13
C ALA A 120 -8.08 -19.22 7.80
N THR A 121 -8.11 -19.77 9.02
CA THR A 121 -6.91 -19.99 9.85
C THR A 121 -6.38 -21.42 9.86
N GLN A 122 -7.14 -22.37 9.31
CA GLN A 122 -6.87 -23.81 9.39
C GLN A 122 -6.78 -24.35 10.83
N MET A 123 -7.32 -23.63 11.81
CA MET A 123 -7.37 -24.07 13.21
C MET A 123 -8.23 -25.33 13.39
N THR A 124 -7.82 -26.18 14.32
CA THR A 124 -8.66 -27.28 14.80
C THR A 124 -9.92 -26.75 15.49
N PRO A 125 -11.00 -27.57 15.60
CA PRO A 125 -12.21 -27.15 16.30
C PRO A 125 -11.98 -26.65 17.73
N THR A 126 -11.08 -27.28 18.48
CA THR A 126 -10.75 -26.90 19.85
C THR A 126 -10.06 -25.54 19.90
N GLN A 127 -9.04 -25.34 19.06
CA GLN A 127 -8.31 -24.06 18.97
C GLN A 127 -9.23 -22.91 18.55
N ALA A 128 -10.08 -23.13 17.56
CA ALA A 128 -11.02 -22.10 17.11
C ALA A 128 -12.08 -21.77 18.17
N LYS A 129 -12.50 -22.75 18.98
CA LYS A 129 -13.45 -22.52 20.06
C LYS A 129 -12.81 -21.65 21.14
N GLU A 130 -11.59 -22.00 21.55
CA GLU A 130 -10.80 -21.24 22.51
C GLU A 130 -10.52 -19.81 22.01
N ALA A 131 -10.13 -19.66 20.75
CA ALA A 131 -9.87 -18.35 20.15
C ALA A 131 -11.10 -17.43 20.23
N ILE A 132 -12.31 -17.91 19.92
CA ILE A 132 -13.53 -17.09 19.94
C ILE A 132 -13.93 -16.67 21.38
N GLU A 133 -13.46 -17.38 22.42
CA GLU A 133 -13.60 -16.93 23.81
C GLU A 133 -12.59 -15.82 24.19
N HIS A 134 -11.50 -15.68 23.44
CA HIS A 134 -10.39 -14.75 23.72
C HIS A 134 -10.17 -13.77 22.56
N LEU A 135 -10.95 -12.69 22.54
CA LEU A 135 -10.82 -11.61 21.57
C LEU A 135 -9.68 -10.64 21.95
N PRO A 136 -9.01 -9.99 20.96
CA PRO A 136 -9.21 -10.14 19.52
C PRO A 136 -8.54 -11.39 18.92
N VAL A 137 -9.12 -11.93 17.85
CA VAL A 137 -8.61 -13.14 17.17
C VAL A 137 -8.00 -12.80 15.83
N PHE A 138 -6.77 -13.23 15.60
CA PHE A 138 -6.11 -13.15 14.30
C PHE A 138 -6.77 -14.08 13.27
N VAL A 139 -7.10 -13.57 12.10
CA VAL A 139 -7.72 -14.34 11.00
C VAL A 139 -6.75 -14.59 9.88
N SER A 140 -6.10 -13.54 9.39
CA SER A 140 -5.25 -13.60 8.20
C SER A 140 -4.31 -12.40 8.16
N LYS A 141 -3.14 -12.62 7.55
CA LYS A 141 -2.19 -11.59 7.14
C LYS A 141 -2.21 -11.56 5.62
N GLY A 142 -2.20 -10.36 5.04
CA GLY A 142 -2.14 -10.20 3.59
C GLY A 142 -2.58 -8.81 3.18
N TRP A 143 -2.70 -8.54 1.89
CA TRP A 143 -3.25 -7.27 1.43
C TRP A 143 -4.78 -7.30 1.35
N PRO A 144 -5.48 -6.15 1.32
CA PRO A 144 -6.94 -6.12 1.36
C PRO A 144 -7.61 -7.04 0.34
N ALA A 145 -7.13 -7.11 -0.90
CA ALA A 145 -7.67 -8.02 -1.91
C ALA A 145 -7.67 -9.50 -1.48
N GLU A 146 -6.72 -9.92 -0.65
CA GLU A 146 -6.52 -11.30 -0.22
C GLU A 146 -7.43 -11.70 0.95
N PHE A 147 -7.76 -10.77 1.85
CA PHE A 147 -8.58 -11.06 3.03
C PHE A 147 -9.97 -10.40 3.04
N MET A 148 -10.31 -9.54 2.06
CA MET A 148 -11.60 -8.83 2.04
C MET A 148 -12.79 -9.78 1.90
N ASN A 149 -12.60 -10.94 1.27
CA ASN A 149 -13.62 -11.98 1.24
C ASN A 149 -13.95 -12.49 2.66
N TRP A 150 -12.92 -12.71 3.49
CA TRP A 150 -13.11 -13.12 4.88
C TRP A 150 -13.78 -12.03 5.71
N LYS A 151 -13.30 -10.78 5.57
CA LYS A 151 -13.90 -9.63 6.24
C LYS A 151 -15.41 -9.53 5.94
N LYS A 152 -15.79 -9.59 4.67
CA LYS A 152 -17.19 -9.50 4.24
C LYS A 152 -18.05 -10.63 4.84
N GLN A 153 -17.60 -11.88 4.74
CA GLN A 153 -18.35 -13.02 5.28
C GLN A 153 -18.51 -12.95 6.80
N LEU A 154 -17.49 -12.49 7.52
CA LEU A 154 -17.54 -12.33 8.98
C LEU A 154 -18.47 -11.18 9.40
N GLU A 155 -18.45 -10.06 8.68
CA GLU A 155 -19.35 -8.92 8.90
C GLU A 155 -20.82 -9.30 8.60
N GLU A 156 -21.08 -10.08 7.56
CA GLU A 156 -22.42 -10.63 7.25
C GLU A 156 -22.95 -11.56 8.36
N CYS A 157 -22.05 -12.16 9.15
CA CYS A 157 -22.40 -12.96 10.33
C CYS A 157 -22.54 -12.11 11.62
N GLY A 158 -22.38 -10.78 11.49
CA GLY A 158 -22.48 -9.82 12.58
C GLY A 158 -21.22 -9.64 13.41
N ALA A 159 -20.07 -10.20 12.98
CA ALA A 159 -18.80 -9.95 13.66
C ALA A 159 -18.28 -8.53 13.37
N THR A 160 -17.56 -7.95 14.32
CA THR A 160 -16.83 -6.70 14.10
C THR A 160 -15.38 -7.01 13.81
N MET A 161 -14.88 -6.46 12.70
CA MET A 161 -13.54 -6.71 12.19
C MET A 161 -12.67 -5.46 12.34
N ARG A 162 -11.37 -5.67 12.57
CA ARG A 162 -10.36 -4.60 12.57
C ARG A 162 -9.21 -4.99 11.66
N ILE A 163 -8.75 -4.03 10.87
CA ILE A 163 -7.51 -4.14 10.09
C ILE A 163 -6.45 -3.36 10.86
N ALA A 164 -5.35 -4.02 11.20
CA ALA A 164 -4.22 -3.40 11.87
C ALA A 164 -2.99 -3.43 10.95
N TRP A 165 -2.19 -2.38 11.04
CA TRP A 165 -0.86 -2.31 10.43
C TRP A 165 0.10 -2.36 11.61
N ASP A 166 0.92 -3.40 11.69
CA ASP A 166 1.98 -3.50 12.71
C ASP A 166 3.09 -2.48 12.46
#